data_AF-A0A7J8QAD2-F1
#
_entry.id   AF-A0A7J8QAD2-F1
#
_cell.length_a   1.000
_cell.length_b   1.000
_cell.length_c   1.000
_cell.angle_alpha   90.00
_cell.angle_beta   90.00
_cell.angle_gamma   90.00
#
_symmetry.space_group_name_H-M   'P 1'
#
loop_
_entity.id
_entity.type
_entity.pdbx_description
1 polymer ?
#
loop_
_entity_poly.entity_id
_entity_poly.type
_entity_poly.pdbx_seq_one_letter_code
_entity_poly.pdbx_strand_id
1 'polypeptide(L)'
;KENLCLYGHPNEAWEVALPAEEVPPELPEPALGINFARDGMNRKDWLSLVAVHSDCWLLSVAFYFGARLNRNERYTILASVFSPCEL
;
A
#
# COMPACT_ATOMS: atom_id res chain seq x y z
N LYS A 1 -16.08 11.36 11.11
CA LYS A 1 -14.91 11.69 10.26
C LYS A 1 -15.00 10.82 9.02
N GLU A 2 -14.52 11.30 7.87
CA GLU A 2 -14.44 10.48 6.66
C GLU A 2 -13.32 9.43 6.79
N ASN A 3 -13.38 8.39 5.97
CA ASN A 3 -12.43 7.27 5.99
C ASN A 3 -11.24 7.60 5.07
N LEU A 4 -10.06 7.76 5.66
CA LEU A 4 -8.84 8.14 4.94
C LEU A 4 -7.99 6.90 4.63
N CYS A 5 -7.26 6.97 3.52
CA CYS A 5 -6.24 6.02 3.09
C CYS A 5 -4.86 6.68 3.12
N LEU A 6 -3.79 5.87 3.12
CA LEU A 6 -2.41 6.34 2.91
C LEU A 6 -1.96 5.90 1.52
N TYR A 7 -1.63 6.87 0.66
CA TYR A 7 -1.12 6.64 -0.68
C TYR A 7 0.38 6.94 -0.74
N GLY A 8 1.11 6.12 -1.49
CA GLY A 8 2.49 6.36 -1.89
C GLY A 8 2.55 6.55 -3.41
N HIS A 9 3.37 7.51 -3.85
CA HIS A 9 3.52 7.86 -5.26
C HIS A 9 4.91 7.46 -5.79
N PRO A 10 5.06 7.24 -7.10
CA PRO A 10 6.34 6.86 -7.71
C PRO A 10 7.47 7.89 -7.56
N ASN A 11 7.14 9.13 -7.23
CA ASN A 11 8.10 10.21 -6.96
C ASN A 11 8.53 10.28 -5.49
N GLU A 12 8.35 9.19 -4.73
CA GLU A 12 8.68 9.07 -3.30
C GLU A 12 7.83 9.96 -2.37
N ALA A 13 6.84 10.69 -2.91
CA ALA A 13 5.87 11.41 -2.10
C ALA A 13 4.79 10.46 -1.56
N TRP A 14 4.10 10.90 -0.51
CA TRP A 14 2.96 10.22 0.06
C TRP A 14 1.87 11.24 0.40
N GLU A 15 0.62 10.79 0.44
CA GLU A 15 -0.51 11.60 0.85
C GLU A 15 -1.52 10.79 1.67
N VAL A 16 -2.27 11.50 2.53
CA VAL A 16 -3.42 10.94 3.23
C VAL A 16 -4.67 11.60 2.66
N ALA A 17 -5.46 10.82 1.94
CA ALA A 17 -6.60 11.30 1.16
C ALA A 17 -7.81 10.37 1.29
N LEU A 18 -8.94 10.81 0.74
CA LEU A 18 -10.12 9.97 0.54
C LEU A 18 -9.82 8.91 -0.53
N PRO A 19 -10.53 7.75 -0.51
CA PRO A 19 -10.42 6.76 -1.58
C PRO A 19 -10.83 7.33 -2.94
N ALA A 20 -10.39 6.70 -4.04
CA ALA A 20 -10.77 7.14 -5.37
C ALA A 20 -12.30 7.08 -5.53
N GLU A 21 -12.85 8.08 -6.23
CA GLU A 21 -14.28 8.15 -6.49
C GLU A 21 -14.72 7.20 -7.62
N GLU A 22 -13.79 6.74 -8.46
CA GLU A 22 -14.07 5.86 -9.60
C GLU A 22 -14.44 4.43 -9.15
N VAL A 23 -15.41 3.83 -9.84
CA VAL A 23 -15.88 2.45 -9.56
C VAL A 23 -15.97 1.64 -10.88
N PRO A 24 -15.05 0.66 -11.11
CA PRO A 24 -13.93 0.28 -10.25
C PRO A 24 -12.74 1.24 -10.36
N PRO A 25 -11.94 1.41 -9.30
CA PRO A 25 -10.69 2.18 -9.36
C PRO A 25 -9.67 1.49 -10.28
N GLU A 26 -8.80 2.30 -10.91
CA GLU A 26 -7.76 1.80 -11.81
C GLU A 26 -6.73 0.92 -11.09
N LEU A 27 -6.30 1.32 -9.89
CA LEU A 27 -5.33 0.58 -9.08
C LEU A 27 -6.01 -0.06 -7.85
N PRO A 28 -5.40 -1.11 -7.27
CA PRO A 28 -5.81 -1.59 -5.95
C PRO A 28 -5.84 -0.44 -4.94
N GLU A 29 -6.86 -0.40 -4.09
CA GLU A 29 -7.00 0.63 -3.08
C GLU A 29 -6.25 0.30 -1.78
N PRO A 30 -5.65 1.28 -1.08
CA PRO A 30 -5.05 1.07 0.23
C PRO A 30 -6.10 0.77 1.31
N ALA A 31 -5.62 0.48 2.53
CA ALA A 31 -6.51 0.29 3.66
C ALA A 31 -7.32 1.55 3.98
N LEU A 32 -8.64 1.39 3.95
CA LEU A 32 -9.60 2.46 4.23
C LEU A 32 -9.79 2.67 5.73
N GLY A 33 -9.80 3.93 6.17
CA GLY A 33 -10.15 4.30 7.54
C GLY A 33 -9.01 4.17 8.54
N ILE A 34 -7.75 4.27 8.12
CA ILE A 34 -6.58 4.21 9.03
C ILE A 34 -6.65 5.26 10.15
N ASN A 35 -7.37 6.36 9.91
CA ASN A 35 -7.58 7.45 10.86
C ASN A 35 -8.54 7.11 12.02
N PHE A 36 -9.33 6.04 11.91
CA PHE A 36 -10.25 5.62 12.99
C PHE A 36 -9.53 4.89 14.11
N ALA A 37 -8.60 4.01 13.74
CA ALA A 37 -7.85 3.24 14.72
C ALA A 37 -6.88 4.13 15.53
N ARG A 38 -6.41 5.25 14.95
CA ARG A 38 -5.33 6.08 15.50
C ARG A 38 -5.45 6.45 16.98
N ASP A 39 -6.63 6.89 17.41
CA ASP A 39 -6.83 7.40 18.77
C ASP A 39 -7.24 6.28 19.76
N GLY A 40 -7.49 5.06 19.24
CA GLY A 40 -7.93 3.89 20.01
C GLY A 40 -6.84 2.84 20.29
N MET A 41 -5.59 3.09 19.88
CA MET A 41 -4.46 2.17 20.07
C MET A 41 -3.18 2.92 20.43
N ASN A 42 -2.19 2.18 20.97
CA ASN A 42 -0.85 2.72 21.14
C ASN A 42 -0.31 3.21 19.80
N ARG A 43 0.37 4.36 19.79
CA ARG A 43 0.94 4.96 18.57
C ARG A 43 1.82 3.98 17.78
N LYS A 44 2.62 3.15 18.46
CA LYS A 44 3.48 2.15 17.82
C LYS A 44 2.66 1.05 17.14
N ASP A 45 1.61 0.58 17.79
CA ASP A 45 0.72 -0.44 17.24
C ASP A 45 -0.05 0.11 16.03
N TRP A 46 -0.51 1.36 16.11
CA TRP A 46 -1.15 2.04 14.98
C TRP A 46 -0.20 2.20 13.79
N LEU A 47 1.03 2.67 14.02
CA LEU A 47 2.03 2.76 12.95
C LEU A 47 2.37 1.38 12.37
N SER A 48 2.40 0.33 13.20
CA SER A 48 2.67 -1.03 12.74
C SER A 48 1.51 -1.58 11.90
N LEU A 49 0.27 -1.28 12.29
CA LEU A 49 -0.93 -1.60 11.50
C LEU A 49 -0.88 -0.91 10.13
N VAL A 50 -0.61 0.40 10.12
CA VAL A 50 -0.49 1.19 8.88
C VAL A 50 0.63 0.64 7.99
N ALA A 51 1.78 0.27 8.57
CA ALA A 51 2.91 -0.31 7.84
C ALA A 51 2.52 -1.63 7.16
N VAL A 52 1.95 -2.59 7.89
CA VAL A 52 1.53 -3.89 7.31
C VAL A 52 0.52 -3.72 6.19
N HIS A 53 -0.45 -2.83 6.36
CA HIS A 53 -1.42 -2.53 5.29
C HIS A 53 -0.78 -1.87 4.08
N SER A 54 0.21 -1.00 4.30
CA SER A 54 0.96 -0.35 3.21
C SER A 54 1.82 -1.35 2.44
N ASP A 55 2.48 -2.29 3.14
CA ASP A 55 3.26 -3.37 2.52
C ASP A 55 2.38 -4.26 1.64
N CYS A 56 1.21 -4.67 2.15
CA CYS A 56 0.23 -5.44 1.38
C CYS A 56 -0.26 -4.67 0.15
N TRP A 57 -0.51 -3.37 0.29
CA TRP A 57 -0.98 -2.52 -0.79
C TRP A 57 0.09 -2.36 -1.89
N LEU A 58 1.34 -2.07 -1.54
CA LEU A 58 2.45 -1.97 -2.49
C LEU A 58 2.67 -3.29 -3.26
N LEU A 59 2.57 -4.44 -2.59
CA LEU A 59 2.59 -5.74 -3.26
C LEU A 59 1.42 -5.91 -4.23
N SER A 60 0.21 -5.50 -3.84
CA SER A 60 -0.96 -5.55 -4.71
C SER A 60 -0.78 -4.70 -5.97
N VAL A 61 -0.30 -3.47 -5.83
CA VAL A 61 -0.01 -2.55 -6.94
C VAL A 61 1.09 -3.10 -7.85
N ALA A 62 2.19 -3.62 -7.28
CA ALA A 62 3.28 -4.20 -8.05
C ALA A 62 2.80 -5.39 -8.92
N PHE A 63 1.97 -6.27 -8.35
CA PHE A 63 1.42 -7.42 -9.07
C PHE A 63 0.25 -7.08 -9.99
N TYR A 64 -0.45 -5.95 -9.76
CA TYR A 64 -1.41 -5.40 -10.70
C TYR A 64 -0.71 -5.01 -12.01
N PHE A 65 0.37 -4.22 -11.94
CA PHE A 65 1.19 -3.92 -13.13
C PHE A 65 1.88 -5.16 -13.68
N GLY A 66 2.26 -6.10 -12.82
CA GLY A 66 2.86 -7.39 -13.18
C GLY A 66 1.87 -8.44 -13.71
N ALA A 67 0.60 -8.11 -13.96
CA ALA A 67 -0.44 -9.09 -14.28
C ALA A 67 -0.13 -9.94 -15.53
N ARG A 68 0.63 -9.41 -16.48
CA ARG A 68 1.00 -10.10 -17.73
C ARG A 68 2.32 -10.87 -17.65
N LEU A 69 3.02 -10.80 -16.53
CA LEU A 69 4.30 -11.46 -16.33
C LEU A 69 4.13 -12.97 -16.15
N ASN A 70 5.09 -13.71 -16.69
CA ASN A 70 5.20 -15.13 -16.50
C ASN A 70 5.66 -15.47 -15.06
N ARG A 71 5.67 -16.76 -14.73
CA ARG A 71 6.05 -17.24 -13.39
C ARG A 71 7.41 -16.72 -12.93
N ASN A 72 8.43 -16.77 -13.78
CA ASN A 72 9.80 -16.40 -13.41
C ASN A 72 9.92 -14.89 -13.19
N GLU A 73 9.31 -14.10 -14.07
CA GLU A 73 9.28 -12.64 -13.94
C GLU A 73 8.57 -12.19 -12.66
N ARG A 74 7.49 -12.87 -12.27
CA ARG A 74 6.80 -12.63 -10.99
C ARG A 74 7.69 -12.94 -9.78
N TYR A 75 8.48 -14.01 -9.84
CA TYR A 75 9.47 -14.30 -8.80
C TYR A 75 10.55 -13.23 -8.73
N THR A 76 11.00 -12.70 -9.86
CA THR A 76 11.98 -11.61 -9.90
C THR A 76 11.46 -10.34 -9.23
N ILE A 77 10.23 -9.92 -9.53
CA ILE A 77 9.63 -8.74 -8.87
C ILE A 77 9.45 -8.98 -7.37
N LEU A 78 8.99 -10.16 -6.98
CA LEU A 78 8.85 -10.49 -5.56
C LEU A 78 10.20 -10.36 -4.84
N ALA A 79 11.27 -10.89 -5.43
CA ALA A 79 12.61 -10.81 -4.89
C ALA A 79 13.12 -9.36 -4.81
N SER A 80 12.82 -8.50 -5.80
CA SER A 80 13.25 -7.10 -5.77
C SER A 80 12.50 -6.28 -4.70
N VAL A 81 11.20 -6.54 -4.50
CA VAL A 81 10.40 -5.84 -3.47
C VAL A 81 10.88 -6.17 -2.07
N PHE A 82 11.31 -7.41 -1.82
CA PHE A 82 11.83 -7.85 -0.52
C PHE A 82 13.34 -7.80 -0.40
N SER A 83 14.05 -7.26 -1.38
CA SER A 83 15.49 -7.10 -1.26
C SER A 83 15.78 -6.12 -0.13
N PRO A 84 16.71 -6.42 0.79
CA PRO A 84 17.13 -5.45 1.79
C PRO A 84 17.61 -4.18 1.07
N CYS A 85 17.06 -3.03 1.45
CA CYS A 85 17.64 -1.75 1.05
C CYS A 85 19.08 -1.72 1.54
N GLU A 86 20.03 -1.56 0.62
CA GLU A 86 21.36 -1.09 1.00
C GLU A 86 21.19 0.36 1.48
N LEU A 87 21.20 0.55 2.81
CA LEU A 87 21.27 1.84 3.48
C LEU A 87 22.73 2.22 3.75
#